data_AF-A0A2E6NKC5-F1
#
_entry.id   AF-A0A2E6NKC5-F1
#
_cell.length_a   1.000
_cell.length_b   1.000
_cell.length_c   1.000
_cell.angle_alpha   90.00
_cell.angle_beta   90.00
_cell.angle_gamma   90.00
#
_symmetry.space_group_name_H-M   'P 1'
#
loop_
_entity.id
_entity.type
_entity.pdbx_description
1 polymer ?
#
loop_
_entity_poly.entity_id
_entity_poly.type
_entity_poly.pdbx_seq_one_letter_code
_entity_poly.pdbx_strand_id
1 'polypeptide(L)'
;MEFKDYYKTLGLTKKATNAEVKKAYRKFARKYHPDVNQGNTRAEAKFKEIGEAYEVLGDPDNRRKYDELGANWRMYDQSTPGSQGHPFTGGNWKVDFRDAKTPHNIFAG
;
A
#
# COMPACT_ATOMS: atom_id res chain seq x y z
N MET A 1 14.49 -14.36 -6.19
CA MET A 1 13.84 -13.14 -5.70
C MET A 1 12.47 -13.05 -6.33
N GLU A 2 11.40 -13.23 -5.56
CA GLU A 2 10.04 -13.13 -6.10
C GLU A 2 9.70 -11.65 -6.31
N PHE A 3 9.63 -11.24 -7.57
CA PHE A 3 9.20 -9.89 -7.95
C PHE A 3 7.72 -9.75 -7.56
N LYS A 4 7.45 -8.99 -6.49
CA LYS A 4 6.09 -8.64 -6.12
C LYS A 4 5.57 -7.60 -7.10
N ASP A 5 4.56 -7.98 -7.87
CA ASP A 5 3.83 -7.08 -8.75
C ASP A 5 2.80 -6.31 -7.90
N TYR A 6 3.18 -5.10 -7.47
CA TYR A 6 2.33 -4.26 -6.63
C TYR A 6 1.05 -3.82 -7.35
N TYR A 7 1.09 -3.71 -8.68
CA TYR A 7 -0.10 -3.42 -9.47
C TYR A 7 -1.08 -4.59 -9.37
N LYS A 8 -0.62 -5.83 -9.56
CA LYS A 8 -1.47 -7.02 -9.37
C LYS A 8 -1.99 -7.15 -7.95
N THR A 9 -1.19 -6.79 -6.96
CA THR A 9 -1.59 -6.80 -5.53
C THR A 9 -2.79 -5.89 -5.28
N LEU A 10 -2.79 -4.70 -5.89
CA LEU A 10 -3.92 -3.76 -5.86
C LEU A 10 -5.00 -4.06 -6.91
N GLY A 11 -4.88 -5.15 -7.69
CA GLY A 11 -5.79 -5.47 -8.78
C GLY A 11 -5.83 -4.40 -9.88
N LEU A 12 -4.71 -3.71 -10.06
CA LEU A 12 -4.52 -2.62 -11.02
C LEU A 12 -3.59 -3.05 -12.15
N THR A 13 -3.60 -2.27 -13.23
CA THR A 13 -2.63 -2.42 -14.32
C THR A 13 -1.51 -1.41 -14.14
N LYS A 14 -0.36 -1.60 -14.82
CA LYS A 14 0.75 -0.63 -14.82
C LYS A 14 0.35 0.76 -15.34
N LYS A 15 -0.76 0.85 -16.08
CA LYS A 15 -1.35 2.10 -16.58
C LYS A 15 -2.24 2.82 -15.55
N ALA A 16 -2.43 2.24 -14.36
CA ALA A 16 -3.31 2.81 -13.36
C ALA A 16 -2.79 4.18 -12.90
N THR A 17 -3.70 5.10 -12.67
CA THR A 17 -3.43 6.43 -12.15
C THR A 17 -3.24 6.40 -10.63
N ASN A 18 -2.58 7.42 -10.06
CA ASN A 18 -2.42 7.50 -8.61
C ASN A 18 -3.78 7.56 -7.87
N ALA A 19 -4.80 8.13 -8.52
CA ALA A 19 -6.17 8.14 -8.02
C ALA A 19 -6.73 6.70 -7.89
N GLU A 20 -6.48 5.85 -8.88
CA GLU A 20 -6.89 4.43 -8.86
C GLU A 20 -6.11 3.63 -7.82
N VAL A 21 -4.80 3.87 -7.68
CA VAL A 21 -3.95 3.28 -6.63
C VAL A 21 -4.52 3.60 -5.25
N LYS A 22 -4.79 4.89 -4.98
CA LYS A 22 -5.37 5.34 -3.71
C LYS A 22 -6.77 4.76 -3.48
N LYS A 23 -7.59 4.64 -4.54
CA LYS A 23 -8.93 4.06 -4.47
C LYS A 23 -8.90 2.55 -4.17
N ALA A 24 -8.02 1.81 -4.83
CA ALA A 24 -7.82 0.38 -4.61
C ALA A 24 -7.31 0.12 -3.20
N TYR A 25 -6.30 0.87 -2.74
CA TYR A 25 -5.78 0.78 -1.38
C TYR A 25 -6.88 0.97 -0.34
N ARG A 26 -7.67 2.04 -0.42
CA ARG A 26 -8.78 2.27 0.51
C ARG A 26 -9.81 1.14 0.50
N LYS A 27 -10.14 0.59 -0.67
CA LYS A 27 -11.08 -0.52 -0.82
C LYS A 27 -10.56 -1.77 -0.12
N PHE A 28 -9.30 -2.11 -0.34
CA PHE A 28 -8.69 -3.31 0.20
C PHE A 28 -8.31 -3.18 1.68
N ALA A 29 -7.86 -2.01 2.12
CA ALA A 29 -7.56 -1.72 3.51
C ALA A 29 -8.79 -1.93 4.39
N ARG A 30 -9.98 -1.48 3.96
CA ARG A 30 -11.25 -1.76 4.65
C ARG A 30 -11.63 -3.25 4.61
N LYS A 31 -11.38 -3.92 3.49
CA LYS A 31 -11.73 -5.34 3.31
C LYS A 31 -10.86 -6.28 4.17
N TYR A 32 -9.57 -5.98 4.30
CA TYR A 32 -8.60 -6.80 5.01
C TYR A 32 -8.16 -6.19 6.35
N HIS A 33 -8.89 -5.19 6.84
CA HIS A 33 -8.56 -4.52 8.09
C HIS A 33 -8.52 -5.52 9.26
N PRO A 34 -7.55 -5.45 10.18
CA PRO A 34 -7.45 -6.35 11.32
C PRO A 34 -8.67 -6.27 12.25
N ASP A 35 -9.28 -5.09 12.41
CA ASP A 35 -10.49 -4.91 13.24
C ASP A 35 -11.67 -5.77 12.78
N VAL A 36 -11.81 -6.01 11.46
CA VAL A 36 -12.92 -6.83 10.89
C VAL A 36 -12.49 -8.25 10.51
N ASN A 37 -11.18 -8.52 10.50
CA ASN A 37 -10.61 -9.84 10.17
C ASN A 37 -9.70 -10.36 11.29
N GLN A 38 -10.13 -10.20 12.54
CA GLN A 38 -9.36 -10.62 13.71
C GLN A 38 -9.06 -12.13 13.63
N GLY A 39 -7.79 -12.50 13.79
CA GLY A 39 -7.34 -13.89 13.72
C GLY A 39 -7.22 -14.48 12.30
N ASN A 40 -7.47 -13.72 11.24
CA ASN A 40 -7.29 -14.20 9.87
C ASN A 40 -5.89 -13.85 9.33
N THR A 41 -4.97 -14.80 9.44
CA THR A 41 -3.58 -14.67 8.97
C THR A 41 -3.49 -14.37 7.46
N ARG A 42 -4.45 -14.85 6.65
CA ARG A 42 -4.48 -14.55 5.20
C ARG A 42 -4.89 -13.10 4.93
N ALA A 43 -5.82 -12.56 5.71
CA ALA A 43 -6.21 -11.15 5.61
C ALA A 43 -5.06 -10.24 6.05
N GLU A 44 -4.37 -10.61 7.14
CA GLU A 44 -3.18 -9.88 7.61
C GLU A 44 -2.07 -9.87 6.56
N ALA A 45 -1.74 -11.03 5.96
CA ALA A 45 -0.74 -11.11 4.90
C ALA A 45 -1.10 -10.23 3.69
N LYS A 46 -2.36 -10.28 3.24
CA LYS A 46 -2.84 -9.43 2.14
C LYS A 46 -2.81 -7.94 2.51
N PHE A 47 -3.19 -7.59 3.73
CA PHE A 47 -3.14 -6.21 4.21
C PHE A 47 -1.70 -5.68 4.21
N LYS A 48 -0.73 -6.52 4.59
CA LYS A 48 0.70 -6.22 4.49
C LYS A 48 1.12 -5.93 3.06
N GLU A 49 0.78 -6.82 2.13
CA GLU A 49 1.10 -6.67 0.70
C GLU A 49 0.46 -5.41 0.08
N ILE A 50 -0.80 -5.12 0.41
CA ILE A 50 -1.53 -3.95 -0.09
C ILE A 50 -0.93 -2.65 0.45
N GLY A 51 -0.46 -2.68 1.69
CA GLY A 51 0.31 -1.62 2.32
C GLY A 51 1.60 -1.28 1.58
N GLU A 52 2.45 -2.29 1.41
CA GLU A 52 3.69 -2.20 0.62
C GLU A 52 3.41 -1.65 -0.78
N ALA A 53 2.37 -2.16 -1.45
CA ALA A 53 2.00 -1.72 -2.79
C ALA A 53 1.61 -0.24 -2.86
N TYR A 54 0.87 0.27 -1.86
CA TYR A 54 0.46 1.67 -1.83
C TYR A 54 1.61 2.61 -1.50
N GLU A 55 2.54 2.21 -0.64
CA GLU A 55 3.73 3.02 -0.33
C GLU A 55 4.62 3.23 -1.56
N VAL A 56 4.73 2.19 -2.39
CA VAL A 56 5.54 2.24 -3.61
C VAL A 56 4.79 2.91 -4.75
N LEU A 57 3.54 2.53 -5.02
CA LEU A 57 2.79 3.02 -6.18
C LEU A 57 2.02 4.32 -5.91
N GLY A 58 1.78 4.67 -4.64
CA GLY A 58 1.02 5.85 -4.25
C GLY A 58 1.82 7.14 -4.34
N ASP A 59 3.15 7.05 -4.22
CA ASP A 59 4.07 8.16 -4.41
C ASP A 59 4.62 8.13 -5.86
N PRO A 60 4.49 9.22 -6.64
CA PRO A 60 5.03 9.29 -8.00
C PRO A 60 6.53 9.02 -8.11
N ASP A 61 7.33 9.46 -7.13
CA ASP A 61 8.78 9.30 -7.15
C ASP A 61 9.17 7.85 -6.81
N ASN A 62 8.53 7.24 -5.81
CA ASN A 62 8.74 5.82 -5.50
C ASN A 62 8.25 4.93 -6.64
N ARG A 63 7.11 5.28 -7.25
CA ARG A 63 6.56 4.56 -8.40
C ARG A 63 7.51 4.61 -9.58
N ARG A 64 8.05 5.80 -9.90
CA ARG A 64 9.05 5.96 -10.97
C ARG A 64 10.25 5.06 -10.71
N LYS A 65 10.81 5.11 -9.50
CA LYS A 65 11.95 4.25 -9.12
C LYS A 65 11.59 2.76 -9.16
N TYR A 66 10.37 2.36 -8.76
CA TYR A 66 9.91 0.98 -8.86
C TYR A 66 9.74 0.53 -10.31
N ASP A 67 9.20 1.39 -11.18
CA ASP A 67 9.07 1.11 -12.61
C ASP A 67 10.46 1.06 -13.31
N GLU A 68 11.44 1.85 -12.84
CA GLU A 68 12.83 1.89 -13.34
C GLU A 68 13.70 0.74 -12.81
N LEU A 69 13.68 0.47 -11.51
CA LEU A 69 14.51 -0.52 -10.83
C LEU A 69 13.86 -1.92 -10.83
N GLY A 70 12.54 -2.00 -10.99
CA GLY A 70 11.79 -3.25 -10.99
C GLY A 70 12.08 -4.11 -9.76
N ALA A 71 12.60 -5.31 -9.99
CA ALA A 71 12.96 -6.25 -8.92
C ALA A 71 14.07 -5.75 -7.99
N ASN A 72 14.90 -4.79 -8.43
CA ASN A 72 15.97 -4.22 -7.64
C ASN A 72 15.48 -3.08 -6.71
N TRP A 73 14.21 -2.67 -6.80
CA TRP A 73 13.62 -1.70 -5.88
C TRP A 73 13.82 -2.08 -4.40
N ARG A 74 13.73 -3.38 -4.08
CA ARG A 74 13.99 -3.90 -2.73
C ARG A 74 15.43 -3.69 -2.25
N MET A 75 16.40 -3.69 -3.15
CA MET A 75 17.79 -3.42 -2.77
C MET A 75 18.02 -1.93 -2.53
N TYR A 76 17.33 -1.06 -3.28
CA TYR A 76 17.36 0.40 -3.05
C TYR A 76 16.71 0.78 -1.71
N ASP A 77 15.58 0.16 -1.38
CA ASP A 77 14.92 0.30 -0.07
C ASP A 77 15.86 -0.08 1.09
N GLN A 78 16.60 -1.19 0.96
CA GLN A 78 17.56 -1.63 1.99
C GLN A 78 18.84 -0.78 2.06
N SER A 79 19.20 -0.10 0.98
CA SER A 79 20.47 0.62 0.85
C SER A 79 20.38 2.11 1.20
N THR A 80 19.21 2.63 1.57
CA THR A 80 19.02 4.05 1.93
C THR A 80 19.14 4.24 3.45
N PRO A 81 20.31 4.66 4.00
CA PRO A 81 20.49 4.87 5.44
C PRO A 81 19.88 6.24 5.77
N GLY A 82 18.59 6.24 6.14
CA GLY A 82 17.81 7.47 6.31
C GLY A 82 16.33 7.31 5.98
N SER A 83 15.94 6.24 5.29
CA SER A 83 14.54 5.76 5.28
C SER A 83 14.19 5.07 6.61
N GLN A 84 14.52 5.75 7.71
CA GLN A 84 14.18 5.35 9.06
C GLN A 84 12.71 5.69 9.27
N GLY A 85 11.83 4.78 8.83
CA GLY A 85 10.39 4.88 9.08
C GLY A 85 9.51 4.75 7.85
N HIS A 86 9.74 3.76 6.99
CA HIS A 86 8.64 3.26 6.17
C HIS A 86 7.69 2.49 7.12
N PRO A 87 6.44 2.93 7.31
CA PRO A 87 5.53 2.37 8.33
C PRO A 87 5.24 0.88 8.13
N PHE A 88 5.65 0.31 7.00
CA PHE A 88 5.43 -1.08 6.61
C PHE A 88 6.61 -2.01 6.95
N THR A 89 7.84 -1.50 7.13
CA THR A 89 9.06 -2.33 7.38
C THR A 89 9.42 -2.52 8.86
N GLY A 90 8.77 -1.82 9.81
CA GLY A 90 9.15 -1.84 11.23
C GLY A 90 7.99 -1.87 12.21
N GLY A 91 7.42 -3.05 12.46
CA GLY A 91 6.86 -3.48 13.76
C GLY A 91 5.73 -2.71 14.46
N ASN A 92 5.28 -1.54 13.99
CA ASN A 92 4.24 -0.77 14.70
C ASN A 92 3.16 -0.25 13.75
N TRP A 93 2.31 -1.17 13.30
CA TRP A 93 1.21 -0.93 12.38
C TRP A 93 -0.03 -0.39 13.12
N LYS A 94 0.01 0.88 13.51
CA LYS A 94 -1.18 1.64 13.88
C LYS A 94 -1.56 2.58 12.75
N VAL A 95 -2.16 2.03 11.69
CA VAL A 95 -2.87 2.85 10.70
C VAL A 95 -4.30 2.98 11.20
N ASP A 96 -4.60 4.05 11.93
CA ASP A 96 -5.94 4.33 12.43
C ASP A 96 -6.85 4.78 11.26
N PHE A 97 -7.64 3.85 10.71
CA PHE A 97 -8.70 4.16 9.74
C PHE A 97 -10.01 4.61 10.43
N ARG A 98 -10.01 4.75 11.76
CA ARG A 98 -11.17 5.16 12.57
C ARG A 98 -11.51 6.66 12.45
N ASP A 99 -10.63 7.48 11.88
CA ASP A 99 -10.90 8.91 11.57
C ASP A 99 -11.69 9.12 10.25
N ALA A 100 -12.69 8.26 10.00
CA ALA A 100 -13.56 8.33 8.83
C ALA A 100 -15.06 8.53 9.19
N LYS A 101 -15.32 9.26 10.28
CA LYS A 101 -16.64 9.79 10.70
C LYS A 101 -16.33 11.15 11.32
N THR A 102 -16.59 12.34 10.77
CA THR A 102 -17.53 12.89 9.78
C THR A 102 -17.16 14.41 9.67
N PRO A 103 -17.73 15.29 8.81
CA PRO A 103 -18.29 15.17 7.46
C PRO A 103 -17.68 16.21 6.49
N HIS A 104 -17.35 15.85 5.25
CA HIS A 104 -17.68 16.70 4.10
C HIS A 104 -17.85 15.83 2.86
N ASN A 105 -19.05 15.94 2.30
CA ASN A 105 -19.56 15.34 1.08
C ASN A 105 -18.52 15.28 -0.06
N ILE A 106 -18.23 14.06 -0.56
CA ILE A 106 -17.69 13.88 -1.92
C ILE A 106 -18.47 12.77 -2.67
N PHE A 107 -19.71 12.53 -2.28
CA PHE A 107 -20.67 11.75 -3.07
C PHE A 107 -21.93 12.60 -3.27
N ALA A 108 -21.82 13.62 -4.12
CA ALA A 108 -22.93 14.29 -4.77
C ALA A 108 -22.42 14.76 -6.14
N GLY A 109 -23.04 14.23 -7.19
CA GLY A 109 -22.71 14.40 -8.60
C GLY A 109 -23.47 13.35 -9.39
#